data_AF-A0A953D547-F1
#
_entry.id   AF-A0A953D547-F1
#
_cell.length_a   1.000
_cell.length_b   1.000
_cell.length_c   1.000
_cell.angle_alpha   90.00
_cell.angle_beta   90.00
_cell.angle_gamma   90.00
#
_symmetry.space_group_name_H-M   'P 1'
#
loop_
_entity.id
_entity.type
_entity.pdbx_description
1 polymer ?
#
loop_
_entity_poly.entity_id
_entity_poly.type
_entity_poly.pdbx_seq_one_letter_code
_entity_poly.pdbx_strand_id
1 'polypeptide(L)' 'MTMLQLKQEISRLSLRERRELNAYMIRLRHERPEWRKEVSRRMREMDAGKKVSVTELKRRMAARG' A
#
# COMPACT_ATOMS: atom_id res chain seq x y z
N MET A 1 -17.32 -14.58 5.39
CA MET A 1 -16.20 -14.24 6.29
C MET A 1 -16.30 -12.75 6.60
N THR A 2 -16.29 -12.36 7.88
CA THR A 2 -16.39 -10.94 8.27
C THR A 2 -15.01 -10.27 8.29
N MET A 3 -14.99 -8.94 8.20
CA MET A 3 -13.72 -8.16 8.29
C MET A 3 -13.00 -8.42 9.62
N LEU A 4 -13.74 -8.65 10.71
CA LEU A 4 -13.16 -8.98 12.02
C LEU A 4 -12.48 -10.34 12.01
N GLN A 5 -13.14 -11.36 11.45
CA GLN A 5 -12.59 -12.71 11.33
C GLN A 5 -11.30 -12.70 10.50
N LEU A 6 -11.29 -11.97 9.38
CA LEU A 6 -10.10 -11.84 8.54
C LEU A 6 -8.92 -11.20 9.30
N LYS A 7 -9.18 -10.15 10.09
CA LYS A 7 -8.14 -9.50 10.92
C LYS A 7 -7.57 -10.47 11.96
N GLN A 8 -8.42 -11.31 12.57
CA GLN A 8 -8.01 -12.31 13.55
C GLN A 8 -7.20 -13.45 12.92
N GLU A 9 -7.51 -13.84 11.70
CA GLU A 9 -6.72 -14.85 10.98
C GLU A 9 -5.34 -14.30 10.60
N ILE A 10 -5.28 -13.07 10.09
CA ILE A 10 -4.00 -12.41 9.76
C ILE A 10 -3.13 -12.20 11.01
N SER A 11 -3.73 -11.96 12.18
CA SER A 11 -2.96 -11.79 13.41
C SER A 11 -2.30 -13.09 13.90
N ARG A 12 -2.79 -14.26 13.49
CA ARG A 12 -2.20 -15.56 13.80
C ARG A 12 -1.01 -15.93 12.90
N LEU A 13 -0.85 -15.24 11.77
CA LEU A 13 0.28 -15.45 10.87
C LEU A 13 1.60 -14.98 11.50
N SER A 14 2.66 -15.75 11.26
CA SER A 14 4.04 -15.37 11.57
C SER A 14 4.47 -14.12 10.78
N LEU A 15 5.55 -13.48 11.22
CA LEU A 15 6.10 -12.32 10.52
C LEU A 15 6.44 -12.63 9.05
N ARG A 16 6.94 -13.84 8.77
CA ARG A 16 7.27 -14.28 7.41
C ARG A 16 6.01 -14.38 6.55
N GLU A 17 4.99 -15.07 7.04
CA GLU A 17 3.72 -15.25 6.32
C GLU A 17 3.01 -13.91 6.09
N ARG A 18 3.06 -12.98 7.06
CA ARG A 18 2.53 -11.63 6.87
C ARG A 18 3.27 -10.85 5.78
N ARG A 19 4.58 -11.06 5.62
CA ARG A 19 5.36 -10.43 4.54
C ARG A 19 4.98 -11.01 3.18
N GLU A 20 4.84 -12.34 3.10
CA GLU A 20 4.41 -13.03 1.89
C GLU A 20 2.99 -12.61 1.48
N LEU A 21 2.05 -12.54 2.43
CA LEU A 21 0.70 -12.03 2.21
C LEU A 21 0.70 -10.59 1.72
N ASN A 22 1.52 -9.71 2.32
CA ASN A 22 1.64 -8.33 1.85
C ASN A 22 2.18 -8.23 0.42
N ALA A 23 3.20 -9.01 0.08
CA ALA A 23 3.73 -9.06 -1.28
C ALA A 23 2.67 -9.53 -2.28
N TYR A 24 1.89 -10.56 -1.92
CA TYR A 24 0.79 -11.04 -2.73
C TYR A 24 -0.31 -9.99 -2.92
N MET A 25 -0.72 -9.28 -1.85
CA MET A 25 -1.71 -8.20 -1.95
C MET A 25 -1.22 -7.05 -2.85
N ILE A 26 0.06 -6.68 -2.78
CA ILE A 26 0.65 -5.67 -3.66
C ILE A 26 0.58 -6.13 -5.12
N ARG A 27 0.90 -7.40 -5.40
CA ARG A 27 0.79 -7.98 -6.75
C ARG A 27 -0.64 -7.95 -7.26
N LEU A 28 -1.61 -8.42 -6.47
CA LEU A 28 -3.02 -8.38 -6.83
C LEU A 28 -3.50 -6.95 -7.14
N ARG A 29 -3.03 -5.97 -6.37
CA ARG A 29 -3.31 -4.55 -6.65
C ARG A 29 -2.76 -4.14 -8.02
N HIS A 30 -1.57 -4.61 -8.39
CA HIS A 30 -0.91 -4.26 -9.65
C HIS A 30 -1.58 -4.87 -10.89
N GLU A 31 -2.28 -5.98 -10.73
CA GLU A 31 -3.01 -6.65 -11.81
C GLU A 31 -4.32 -5.93 -12.18
N ARG A 32 -4.81 -5.04 -11.31
CA ARG A 32 -6.06 -4.29 -11.54
C ARG A 32 -5.88 -3.14 -12.55
N PRO A 33 -6.75 -3.02 -13.58
CA PRO A 33 -6.68 -1.93 -14.55
C PRO A 33 -6.79 -0.53 -13.94
N GLU A 34 -7.58 -0.37 -12.87
CA GLU A 34 -7.76 0.90 -12.17
C GLU A 34 -6.45 1.34 -11.52
N TRP A 35 -5.68 0.39 -11.00
CA TRP A 35 -4.39 0.68 -10.40
C TRP A 35 -3.38 1.17 -11.41
N ARG A 36 -3.34 0.57 -12.61
CA ARG A 36 -2.47 1.05 -13.70
C ARG A 36 -2.77 2.51 -14.05
N LYS A 37 -4.05 2.87 -14.18
CA LYS A 37 -4.47 4.26 -14.44
C LYS A 37 -4.01 5.21 -13.34
N GLU A 38 -4.20 4.80 -12.08
CA GLU A 38 -3.81 5.59 -10.91
C GLU A 38 -2.30 5.80 -10.82
N VAL A 39 -1.51 4.76 -11.08
CA VAL A 39 -0.05 4.85 -11.13
C VAL A 39 0.38 5.79 -12.26
N SER A 40 -0.16 5.65 -13.47
CA SER A 40 0.16 6.55 -14.58
C SER A 40 -0.25 8.01 -14.30
N ARG A 41 -1.34 8.24 -13.55
CA ARG A 41 -1.69 9.59 -13.07
C ARG A 41 -0.63 10.13 -12.11
N ARG A 42 -0.26 9.35 -11.09
CA ARG A 42 0.75 9.75 -10.10
C ARG A 42 2.12 10.00 -10.70
N MET A 43 2.54 9.20 -11.68
CA MET A 43 3.82 9.41 -12.37
C MET A 43 3.81 10.74 -13.13
N ARG A 44 2.72 11.05 -13.87
CA ARG A 44 2.57 12.35 -14.54
C ARG A 44 2.58 13.53 -13.57
N GLU A 45 1.93 13.40 -12.41
CA GLU A 45 1.98 14.43 -11.36
C GLU A 45 3.41 14.62 -10.82
N MET A 46 4.14 13.53 -10.64
CA MET A 46 5.53 13.54 -10.19
C MET A 46 6.43 14.20 -11.22
N ASP A 47 6.28 13.86 -12.50
CA ASP A 47 7.01 14.48 -13.62
C ASP A 47 6.70 15.98 -13.73
N ALA A 48 5.46 16.38 -13.47
CA ALA A 48 5.03 17.78 -13.37
C ALA A 48 5.51 18.49 -12.07
N GLY A 49 6.37 17.85 -11.28
CA GLY A 49 6.99 18.45 -10.10
C GLY A 49 6.23 18.27 -8.79
N LYS A 50 5.06 17.60 -8.78
CA LYS A 50 4.32 17.28 -7.54
C LYS A 50 4.96 16.08 -6.83
N LYS A 51 6.16 16.30 -6.28
CA LYS A 51 6.92 15.29 -5.54
C LYS A 51 6.82 15.56 -4.04
N VAL A 52 6.79 14.50 -3.24
CA VAL A 52 6.85 14.58 -1.78
C VAL A 52 8.23 14.05 -1.38
N SER A 53 8.99 14.82 -0.60
CA SER A 53 10.28 14.35 -0.10
C SER A 53 10.08 13.20 0.90
N VAL A 54 11.07 12.32 1.05
CA VAL A 54 11.00 11.23 2.04
C VAL A 54 10.79 11.79 3.46
N THR A 55 11.38 12.93 3.76
CA THR A 55 11.22 13.64 5.05
C THR A 55 9.79 14.13 5.26
N GLU A 56 9.20 14.76 4.24
CA GLU A 56 7.81 15.22 4.24
C GLU A 56 6.84 14.03 4.40
N LEU A 57 7.12 12.91 3.71
CA LEU A 57 6.34 11.68 3.84
C LEU A 57 6.41 11.11 5.26
N LYS A 58 7.60 11.01 5.85
CA LYS A 58 7.79 10.53 7.23
C LYS A 58 7.01 11.39 8.22
N ARG A 59 7.05 12.73 8.07
CA ARG A 59 6.28 13.66 8.91
C ARG A 59 4.77 13.40 8.82
N ARG A 60 4.24 13.20 7.61
CA ARG A 60 2.80 12.90 7.40
C ARG A 60 2.37 11.54 7.96
N MET A 61 3.25 10.53 7.91
CA MET A 61 2.98 9.22 8.49
C MET A 61 2.97 9.25 10.01
N ALA A 62 3.90 10.00 10.63
CA ALA A 62 3.94 10.19 12.08
C ALA A 62 2.71 10.95 12.62
N ALA A 63 2.20 11.93 11.87
CA ALA A 63 1.00 12.70 12.25
C ALA A 63 -0.33 11.93 12.12
N ARG A 64 -0.30 10.71 11.57
CA ARG A 64 -1.47 9.83 11.41
C ARG A 64 -1.50 8.64 12.37
N GLY A 65 -0.45 8.47 13.19
CA GLY A 65 -0.37 7.50 14.27
C GLY A 65 -0.78 8.13 15.58
#